data_AF-A0A4Q4KF10-F1
#
_entry.id   AF-A0A4Q4KF10-F1
#
_cell.length_a   1.000
_cell.length_b   1.000
_cell.length_c   1.000
_cell.angle_alpha   90.00
_cell.angle_beta   90.00
_cell.angle_gamma   90.00
#
_symmetry.space_group_name_H-M   'P 1'
#
loop_
_entity.id
_entity.type
_entity.pdbx_description
1 polymer ?
#
loop_
_entity_poly.entity_id
_entity_poly.type
_entity_poly.pdbx_seq_one_letter_code
_entity_poly.pdbx_strand_id
1 'polypeptide(L)'
;TFFDEVDHCLLLNLLYQKVKCPITMRLIRKWLRAPIQINGKLHKRRRGVPQGSPISPLLSNILLNELDKELTRRKLRFVRYADDFSIYTQYKSHATATLKAIEKFLKTKLKLTINREKSGVRKPVQFELLGFGFESTYRKGDKGKYQLVVGKKAWKRLKQRLKVFTRKTTP
;
A
#
# COMPACT_ATOMS: atom_id res chain seq x y z
N THR A 1 -10.11 4.88 -0.41
CA THR A 1 -9.01 3.90 -0.39
C THR A 1 -7.99 4.28 -1.46
N PHE A 2 -6.76 3.76 -1.45
CA PHE A 2 -5.76 4.08 -2.48
C PHE A 2 -6.32 3.95 -3.91
N PHE A 3 -7.03 2.85 -4.17
CA PHE A 3 -7.63 2.57 -5.47
C PHE A 3 -8.69 3.58 -5.91
N ASP A 4 -9.28 4.38 -5.01
CA ASP A 4 -10.30 5.38 -5.36
C ASP A 4 -9.68 6.73 -5.75
N GLU A 5 -8.44 7.00 -5.34
CA GLU A 5 -7.80 8.31 -5.46
C GLU A 5 -6.93 8.47 -6.71
N VAL A 6 -6.62 7.37 -7.40
CA VAL A 6 -5.71 7.37 -8.55
C VAL A 6 -6.16 8.33 -9.65
N ASP A 7 -5.31 9.30 -10.00
CA ASP A 7 -5.54 10.23 -11.10
C ASP A 7 -5.36 9.51 -12.45
N HIS A 8 -6.42 9.48 -13.27
CA HIS A 8 -6.42 8.80 -14.56
C HIS A 8 -5.43 9.41 -15.56
N CYS A 9 -5.29 10.74 -15.57
CA CYS A 9 -4.41 11.42 -16.52
C CYS A 9 -2.95 11.10 -16.21
N LEU A 10 -2.58 11.12 -14.93
CA LEU A 10 -1.26 10.73 -14.47
C LEU A 10 -0.95 9.26 -14.82
N LEU A 11 -1.85 8.34 -14.46
CA LEU A 11 -1.67 6.91 -14.73
C LEU A 11 -1.53 6.62 -16.22
N LEU A 12 -2.39 7.22 -17.06
CA LEU A 12 -2.33 7.05 -18.50
C LEU A 12 -1.07 7.66 -19.11
N ASN A 13 -0.54 8.76 -18.57
CA ASN A 13 0.73 9.32 -19.02
C ASN A 13 1.90 8.36 -18.69
N LEU A 14 1.96 7.84 -17.46
CA LEU A 14 2.98 6.86 -17.07
C LEU A 14 2.93 5.59 -17.94
N LEU A 15 1.73 5.09 -18.22
CA LEU A 15 1.54 3.97 -19.16
C LEU A 15 2.03 4.31 -20.55
N TYR A 16 1.69 5.48 -21.07
CA TYR A 16 2.07 5.92 -22.42
C TYR A 16 3.59 6.04 -22.61
N GLN A 17 4.35 6.27 -21.54
CA GLN A 17 5.82 6.26 -21.62
C GLN A 17 6.39 4.90 -22.00
N LYS A 18 5.69 3.80 -21.67
CA LYS A 18 6.13 2.42 -21.94
C LYS A 18 5.32 1.72 -23.03
N VAL A 19 4.02 1.98 -23.11
CA VAL A 19 3.10 1.38 -24.09
C VAL A 19 2.66 2.44 -25.09
N LYS A 20 3.16 2.35 -26.32
CA LYS A 20 2.84 3.31 -27.39
C LYS A 20 1.61 2.93 -28.21
N CYS A 21 1.11 1.70 -28.08
CA CYS A 21 -0.04 1.20 -28.83
C CYS A 21 -1.31 2.03 -28.55
N PRO A 22 -1.86 2.75 -29.56
CA PRO A 22 -3.04 3.61 -29.37
C PRO A 22 -4.31 2.82 -29.00
N ILE A 23 -4.46 1.60 -29.52
CA ILE A 23 -5.62 0.74 -29.30
C ILE A 23 -5.67 0.31 -27.83
N THR A 24 -4.56 -0.22 -27.31
CA THR A 24 -4.43 -0.61 -25.90
C THR A 24 -4.67 0.57 -24.96
N MET A 25 -4.09 1.73 -25.24
CA MET A 25 -4.31 2.94 -24.45
C MET A 25 -5.77 3.39 -24.45
N ARG A 26 -6.46 3.28 -25.60
CA ARG A 26 -7.89 3.58 -25.71
C ARG A 26 -8.74 2.61 -24.88
N LEU A 27 -8.40 1.32 -24.91
CA LEU A 27 -9.09 0.28 -24.14
C LEU A 27 -8.95 0.52 -22.63
N ILE A 28 -7.71 0.71 -22.14
CA ILE A 28 -7.45 1.00 -20.73
C ILE A 28 -8.18 2.27 -20.28
N ARG A 29 -8.17 3.33 -21.11
CA ARG A 29 -8.89 4.58 -20.80
C ARG A 29 -10.40 4.37 -20.70
N LYS A 30 -11.02 3.64 -21.66
CA LYS A 30 -12.46 3.32 -21.62
C LYS A 30 -12.79 2.55 -20.35
N TRP A 31 -11.94 1.58 -20.01
CA TRP A 31 -12.11 0.73 -18.86
C TRP A 31 -12.01 1.49 -17.53
N LEU A 32 -11.01 2.37 -17.37
CA LEU A 32 -10.87 3.23 -16.18
C LEU A 32 -12.07 4.16 -15.97
N ARG A 33 -12.69 4.61 -17.07
CA ARG A 33 -13.82 5.56 -17.07
C ARG A 33 -15.19 4.88 -17.10
N ALA A 34 -15.24 3.55 -17.08
CA ALA A 34 -16.49 2.81 -17.03
C ALA A 34 -17.33 3.29 -15.83
N PRO A 35 -18.59 3.72 -16.04
CA PRO A 35 -19.44 4.18 -14.95
C PRO A 35 -19.77 3.04 -14.00
N ILE A 36 -20.03 3.37 -12.74
CA ILE A 36 -20.50 2.42 -11.72
C ILE A 36 -21.95 2.69 -11.41
N GLN A 37 -22.73 1.64 -11.20
CA GLN A 37 -24.11 1.76 -10.76
C GLN A 37 -24.16 1.68 -9.24
N ILE A 38 -24.70 2.72 -8.59
CA ILE A 38 -24.90 2.77 -7.15
C ILE A 38 -26.38 3.08 -6.92
N ASN A 39 -27.09 2.20 -6.21
CA ASN A 39 -28.52 2.36 -5.90
C ASN A 39 -29.37 2.68 -7.14
N GLY A 40 -29.13 1.95 -8.25
CA GLY A 40 -29.85 2.15 -9.51
C GLY A 40 -29.36 3.32 -10.37
N LYS A 41 -28.55 4.24 -9.85
CA LYS A 41 -28.05 5.42 -10.59
C LYS A 41 -26.65 5.20 -11.17
N LEU A 42 -26.41 5.70 -12.38
CA LEU A 42 -25.10 5.65 -13.03
C LEU A 42 -24.21 6.82 -12.56
N HIS A 43 -23.11 6.49 -11.91
CA HIS A 43 -22.09 7.44 -11.49
C HIS A 43 -20.88 7.39 -12.42
N LYS A 44 -20.57 8.52 -13.06
CA LYS A 44 -19.39 8.66 -13.90
C LYS A 44 -18.12 8.64 -13.04
N ARG A 45 -17.15 7.82 -13.42
CA ARG A 45 -15.85 7.79 -12.74
C ARG A 45 -14.89 8.84 -13.32
N ARG A 46 -14.27 9.60 -12.42
CA ARG A 46 -13.28 10.64 -12.76
C ARG A 46 -11.91 10.35 -12.17
N ARG A 47 -11.84 9.50 -11.14
CA ARG A 47 -10.63 9.05 -10.45
C ARG A 47 -10.80 7.61 -9.98
N GLY A 48 -9.68 7.01 -9.63
CA GLY A 48 -9.58 5.66 -9.11
C GLY A 48 -9.62 4.56 -10.17
N VAL A 49 -9.18 3.38 -9.80
CA VAL A 49 -9.26 2.15 -10.60
C VAL A 49 -10.31 1.22 -9.97
N PRO A 50 -11.08 0.42 -10.73
CA PRO A 50 -12.11 -0.46 -10.15
C PRO A 50 -11.47 -1.52 -9.26
N GLN A 51 -11.92 -1.61 -8.01
CA GLN A 51 -11.53 -2.68 -7.11
C GLN A 51 -12.15 -4.01 -7.59
N GLY A 52 -11.39 -5.10 -7.51
CA GLY A 52 -11.82 -6.42 -7.98
C GLY A 52 -11.47 -6.74 -9.43
N SER A 53 -10.87 -5.81 -10.17
CA SER A 53 -10.34 -6.13 -11.50
C SER A 53 -8.94 -6.75 -11.43
N PRO A 54 -8.65 -7.75 -12.28
CA PRO A 54 -7.32 -8.34 -12.41
C PRO A 54 -6.21 -7.34 -12.77
N ILE A 55 -6.52 -6.27 -13.52
CA ILE A 55 -5.50 -5.32 -13.98
C ILE A 55 -5.22 -4.19 -12.97
N SER A 56 -6.15 -3.95 -12.02
CA SER A 56 -6.01 -2.87 -11.04
C SER A 56 -4.73 -2.97 -10.20
N PRO A 57 -4.33 -4.14 -9.66
CA PRO A 57 -3.08 -4.27 -8.91
C PRO A 57 -1.84 -3.89 -9.74
N LEU A 58 -1.82 -4.26 -11.02
CA LEU A 58 -0.72 -3.91 -11.92
C LEU A 58 -0.65 -2.40 -12.16
N LEU A 59 -1.79 -1.76 -12.44
CA LEU A 59 -1.86 -0.32 -12.64
C LEU A 59 -1.43 0.47 -11.41
N SER A 60 -1.83 0.01 -10.22
CA SER A 60 -1.39 0.55 -8.94
C SER A 60 0.12 0.48 -8.78
N ASN A 61 0.73 -0.66 -9.14
CA ASN A 61 2.18 -0.83 -9.08
C ASN A 61 2.92 0.05 -10.09
N ILE A 62 2.38 0.28 -11.29
CA ILE A 62 2.98 1.19 -12.28
C ILE A 62 3.01 2.62 -11.75
N LEU A 63 1.94 3.07 -11.10
CA LEU A 63 1.91 4.39 -10.46
C LEU A 63 2.92 4.48 -9.30
N LEU A 64 2.93 3.47 -8.41
CA LEU A 64 3.80 3.46 -7.23
C LEU A 64 5.28 3.17 -7.54
N ASN A 65 5.59 2.69 -8.74
CA ASN A 65 6.97 2.56 -9.20
C ASN A 65 7.70 3.93 -9.25
N GLU A 66 6.97 5.03 -9.46
CA GLU A 66 7.55 6.38 -9.37
C GLU A 66 7.95 6.74 -7.94
N LEU A 67 7.23 6.24 -6.92
CA LEU A 67 7.65 6.34 -5.53
C LEU A 67 8.91 5.50 -5.29
N ASP A 68 8.97 4.26 -5.78
CA ASP A 68 10.13 3.39 -5.61
C ASP A 68 11.40 3.99 -6.22
N LYS A 69 11.29 4.61 -7.41
CA LYS A 69 12.38 5.35 -8.03
C LYS A 69 12.86 6.50 -7.16
N GLU A 70 11.95 7.28 -6.59
CA GLU A 70 12.31 8.40 -5.71
C GLU A 70 12.97 7.92 -4.41
N LEU A 71 12.48 6.84 -3.81
CA LEU A 71 13.09 6.23 -2.62
C LEU A 71 14.49 5.70 -2.91
N THR A 72 14.66 5.03 -4.06
CA THR A 72 15.95 4.51 -4.54
C THR A 72 16.93 5.65 -4.83
N ARG A 73 16.47 6.72 -5.49
CA ARG A 73 17.27 7.92 -5.77
C ARG A 73 17.81 8.57 -4.49
N ARG A 74 17.02 8.53 -3.41
CA ARG A 74 17.41 9.01 -2.08
C ARG A 74 18.25 8.02 -1.27
N LYS A 75 18.57 6.84 -1.83
CA LYS A 75 19.31 5.76 -1.18
C LYS A 75 18.68 5.29 0.15
N LEU A 76 17.35 5.32 0.21
CA LEU A 76 16.61 4.86 1.38
C LEU A 76 16.43 3.34 1.34
N ARG A 77 16.42 2.70 2.53
CA ARG A 77 16.05 1.29 2.66
C ARG A 77 14.54 1.21 2.85
N PHE A 78 13.84 0.50 1.98
CA PHE A 78 12.38 0.39 2.05
C PHE A 78 11.89 -0.97 1.59
N VAL A 79 10.68 -1.32 2.02
CA VAL A 79 9.90 -2.46 1.54
C VAL A 79 8.53 -1.92 1.14
N ARG A 80 8.01 -2.38 0.00
CA ARG A 80 6.66 -2.05 -0.46
C ARG A 80 5.93 -3.31 -0.90
N TYR A 81 4.68 -3.42 -0.49
CA TYR A 81 3.75 -4.46 -0.89
C TYR A 81 2.40 -3.80 -1.24
N ALA A 82 2.06 -3.80 -2.53
CA ALA A 82 0.93 -3.02 -3.05
C ALA A 82 1.01 -1.54 -2.61
N ASP A 83 0.01 -1.05 -1.88
CA ASP A 83 -0.08 0.30 -1.34
C ASP A 83 0.57 0.46 0.06
N ASP A 84 0.88 -0.64 0.73
CA ASP A 84 1.56 -0.62 2.04
C ASP A 84 3.08 -0.58 1.84
N PHE A 85 3.74 0.41 2.44
CA PHE A 85 5.19 0.55 2.35
C PHE A 85 5.79 1.03 3.67
N SER A 86 7.02 0.60 3.90
CA SER A 86 7.78 0.91 5.10
C SER A 86 9.18 1.36 4.72
N ILE A 87 9.63 2.47 5.29
CA ILE A 87 10.96 3.05 5.07
C ILE A 87 11.74 2.96 6.38
N TYR A 88 12.94 2.41 6.31
CA TYR A 88 13.79 2.14 7.46
C TYR A 88 14.93 3.15 7.51
N THR A 89 15.06 3.79 8.67
CA THR A 89 16.10 4.81 8.95
C THR A 89 16.74 4.54 10.30
N GLN A 90 17.97 5.00 10.49
CA GLN A 90 18.72 4.81 11.74
C GLN A 90 18.26 5.75 12.86
N TYR A 91 17.89 6.98 12.50
CA TYR A 91 17.58 8.05 13.46
C TYR A 91 16.15 8.57 13.31
N LYS A 92 15.49 8.86 14.43
CA LYS A 92 14.13 9.41 14.45
C LYS A 92 14.02 10.74 13.72
N SER A 93 15.02 11.61 13.85
CA SER A 93 15.09 12.90 13.14
C SER A 93 15.05 12.71 11.61
N HIS A 94 15.85 11.77 11.11
CA HIS A 94 15.89 11.42 9.69
C HIS A 94 14.56 10.78 9.22
N ALA A 95 13.95 9.93 10.06
CA ALA A 95 12.63 9.36 9.78
C ALA A 95 11.57 10.45 9.59
N THR A 96 11.52 11.44 10.50
CA THR A 96 10.56 12.54 10.44
C THR A 96 10.79 13.45 9.24
N ALA A 97 12.05 13.76 8.91
CA ALA A 97 12.39 14.52 7.71
C ALA A 97 11.98 13.79 6.42
N THR A 98 12.27 12.49 6.37
CA THR A 98 11.91 11.62 5.23
C THR A 98 10.40 11.55 5.06
N LEU A 99 9.63 11.36 6.14
CA LEU A 99 8.18 11.31 6.10
C LEU A 99 7.59 12.58 5.47
N LYS A 100 8.03 13.76 5.90
CA LYS A 100 7.59 15.05 5.33
C LYS A 100 7.91 15.15 3.84
N ALA A 101 9.11 14.72 3.44
CA ALA A 101 9.53 14.77 2.05
C ALA A 101 8.72 13.83 1.15
N ILE A 102 8.43 12.62 1.62
CA ILE A 102 7.64 11.63 0.87
C ILE A 102 6.16 12.02 0.84
N GLU A 103 5.61 12.58 1.92
CA GLU A 103 4.26 13.16 1.92
C GLU A 103 4.12 14.28 0.88
N LYS A 104 5.11 15.18 0.81
CA LYS A 104 5.15 16.22 -0.22
C LYS A 104 5.24 15.61 -1.63
N PHE A 105 6.07 14.60 -1.84
CA PHE A 105 6.21 13.93 -3.13
C PHE A 105 4.90 13.25 -3.57
N LEU A 106 4.27 12.48 -2.69
CA LEU A 106 3.01 11.79 -2.96
C LEU A 106 1.89 12.78 -3.31
N LYS A 107 1.78 13.89 -2.57
CA LYS A 107 0.77 14.93 -2.82
C LYS A 107 1.02 15.68 -4.12
N THR A 108 2.27 16.02 -4.44
CA THR A 108 2.60 16.90 -5.57
C THR A 108 2.77 16.15 -6.89
N LYS A 109 3.48 15.02 -6.89
CA LYS A 109 3.80 14.23 -8.09
C LYS A 109 2.76 13.17 -8.37
N LEU A 110 2.32 12.44 -7.34
CA LEU A 110 1.38 11.32 -7.50
C LEU A 110 -0.09 11.71 -7.26
N LYS A 111 -0.34 12.91 -6.72
CA LYS A 111 -1.67 13.42 -6.33
C LYS A 111 -2.44 12.47 -5.41
N LEU A 112 -1.72 11.72 -4.58
CA LEU A 112 -2.29 10.79 -3.62
C LEU A 112 -2.36 11.44 -2.24
N THR A 113 -3.40 11.11 -1.47
CA THR A 113 -3.45 11.50 -0.06
C THR A 113 -2.98 10.36 0.84
N ILE A 114 -2.28 10.72 1.91
CA ILE A 114 -1.78 9.75 2.90
C ILE A 114 -2.80 9.67 4.04
N ASN A 115 -3.13 8.45 4.44
CA ASN A 115 -3.87 8.22 5.67
C ASN A 115 -2.95 8.45 6.88
N ARG A 116 -3.09 9.60 7.54
CA ARG A 116 -2.27 10.00 8.70
C ARG A 116 -2.54 9.21 9.97
N GLU A 117 -3.69 8.54 10.09
CA GLU A 117 -3.98 7.68 11.25
C GLU A 117 -3.16 6.39 11.20
N LYS A 118 -3.02 5.83 9.99
CA LYS A 118 -2.25 4.62 9.75
C LYS A 118 -0.76 4.89 9.59
N SER A 119 -0.40 6.04 9.02
CA SER A 119 0.97 6.39 8.68
C SER A 119 1.65 7.16 9.80
N GLY A 120 2.86 6.75 10.19
CA GLY A 120 3.64 7.48 11.20
C GLY A 120 5.00 6.87 11.47
N VAL A 121 5.89 7.64 12.11
CA VAL A 121 7.19 7.15 12.55
C VAL A 121 7.00 6.27 13.78
N ARG A 122 7.29 4.97 13.67
CA ARG A 122 7.16 3.99 14.75
C ARG A 122 8.49 3.24 14.94
N LYS A 123 8.70 2.72 16.15
CA LYS A 123 9.78 1.75 16.40
C LYS A 123 9.37 0.38 15.83
N PRO A 124 10.32 -0.49 15.42
CA PRO A 124 9.99 -1.82 14.90
C PRO A 124 9.08 -2.63 15.83
N VAL A 125 9.27 -2.53 17.15
CA VAL A 125 8.46 -3.26 18.16
C VAL A 125 6.99 -2.85 18.20
N GLN A 126 6.68 -1.65 17.71
CA GLN A 126 5.32 -1.10 17.69
C GLN A 126 4.68 -1.19 16.30
N PHE A 127 5.30 -1.94 15.40
CA PHE A 127 4.94 -2.01 13.99
C PHE A 127 4.65 -3.45 13.58
N GLU A 128 3.56 -3.63 12.83
CA GLU A 128 3.23 -4.89 12.16
C GLU A 128 3.28 -4.66 10.65
N LEU A 129 3.99 -5.53 9.91
CA LEU A 129 4.08 -5.52 8.46
C LEU A 129 3.50 -6.83 7.92
N LEU A 130 2.51 -6.75 7.04
CA LEU A 130 1.91 -7.93 6.38
C LEU A 130 1.45 -9.03 7.35
N GLY A 131 1.05 -8.66 8.57
CA GLY A 131 0.61 -9.62 9.60
C GLY A 131 1.72 -10.18 10.48
N PHE A 132 2.96 -9.71 10.34
CA PHE A 132 4.08 -10.02 11.22
C PHE A 132 4.49 -8.81 12.06
N GLY A 133 4.74 -9.01 13.35
CA GLY A 133 5.35 -8.04 14.24
C GLY A 133 6.84 -8.29 14.42
N PHE A 134 7.53 -7.33 15.03
CA PHE A 134 8.92 -7.46 15.42
C PHE A 134 9.03 -7.42 16.95
N GLU A 135 9.73 -8.37 17.56
CA GLU A 135 10.00 -8.37 19.00
C GLU A 135 11.51 -8.34 19.25
N SER A 136 11.94 -7.74 20.35
CA SER A 136 13.37 -7.73 20.72
C SER A 136 13.81 -9.14 21.11
N THR A 137 14.97 -9.57 20.62
CA THR A 137 15.55 -10.85 21.07
C THR A 137 16.03 -10.73 22.51
N TYR A 138 15.54 -11.59 23.40
CA TYR A 138 15.89 -11.60 24.83
C TYR A 138 17.24 -12.27 25.15
N ARG A 139 18.24 -12.20 24.24
CA ARG A 139 19.60 -12.70 24.52
C ARG A 139 20.43 -11.58 25.14
N LYS A 140 21.01 -11.86 26.32
CA LYS A 140 21.89 -10.93 27.04
C LYS A 140 23.09 -10.57 26.15
N GLY A 141 23.17 -9.31 25.70
CA GLY A 141 24.21 -8.81 24.80
C GLY A 141 23.74 -8.45 23.37
N ASP A 142 22.60 -8.97 22.92
CA ASP A 142 22.06 -8.69 21.58
C ASP A 142 21.20 -7.41 21.56
N LYS A 143 21.83 -6.23 21.68
CA LYS A 143 21.14 -4.95 21.48
C LYS A 143 20.90 -4.72 19.98
N GLY A 144 19.64 -4.49 19.60
CA GLY A 144 19.26 -4.11 18.23
C GLY A 144 18.93 -5.26 17.28
N LYS A 145 18.89 -6.50 17.77
CA LYS A 145 18.36 -7.65 17.01
C LYS A 145 16.86 -7.83 17.27
N TYR A 146 16.12 -8.08 16.19
CA TYR A 146 14.67 -8.28 16.23
C TYR A 146 14.33 -9.66 15.67
N GLN A 147 13.36 -10.34 16.28
CA GLN A 147 12.77 -11.57 15.79
C GLN A 147 11.38 -11.29 15.20
N LEU A 148 11.04 -12.02 14.14
CA LEU A 148 9.71 -11.98 13.54
C LEU A 148 8.73 -12.76 14.41
N VAL A 149 7.60 -12.15 14.72
CA VAL A 149 6.51 -12.79 15.46
C VAL A 149 5.20 -12.66 14.68
N VAL A 150 4.29 -13.61 14.86
CA VAL A 150 2.96 -13.51 14.25
C VAL A 150 2.18 -12.37 14.91
N GLY A 151 1.59 -11.51 14.09
CA GLY A 151 0.80 -10.37 14.56
C GLY A 151 -0.37 -10.81 15.44
N LYS A 152 -0.66 -10.04 16.50
CA LYS A 152 -1.65 -10.42 17.52
C LYS A 152 -3.04 -10.63 16.92
N LYS A 153 -3.38 -9.85 15.89
CA LYS A 153 -4.62 -9.97 15.13
C LYS A 153 -4.73 -11.26 14.34
N ALA A 154 -3.65 -11.66 13.64
CA ALA A 154 -3.62 -12.90 12.87
C ALA A 154 -3.78 -14.12 13.79
N TRP A 155 -3.09 -14.12 14.93
CA TRP A 155 -3.24 -15.16 15.96
C TRP A 155 -4.66 -15.24 16.53
N LYS A 156 -5.27 -14.10 16.85
CA LYS A 156 -6.66 -14.05 17.33
C LYS A 156 -7.64 -14.58 16.28
N ARG A 157 -7.46 -14.21 15.01
CA ARG A 157 -8.29 -14.70 13.88
C ARG A 157 -8.15 -16.21 13.70
N LEU A 158 -6.94 -16.75 13.81
CA LEU A 158 -6.72 -18.20 13.76
C LEU A 158 -7.47 -18.92 14.88
N LYS A 159 -7.31 -18.46 16.13
CA LYS A 159 -8.05 -19.03 17.28
C LYS A 159 -9.57 -18.98 17.10
N GLN A 160 -10.09 -17.87 16.58
CA GLN A 160 -11.52 -17.74 16.30
C GLN A 160 -11.99 -18.72 15.21
N ARG A 161 -11.24 -18.87 14.11
CA ARG A 161 -11.56 -19.85 13.06
C ARG A 161 -11.54 -21.28 13.60
N LEU A 162 -10.50 -21.64 14.35
CA LEU A 162 -10.40 -22.97 14.96
C LEU A 162 -11.61 -23.24 15.87
N LYS A 163 -12.01 -22.28 16.70
CA LYS A 163 -13.19 -22.40 17.57
C LYS A 163 -14.50 -22.61 16.79
N VAL A 164 -14.61 -22.06 15.59
CA VAL A 164 -15.77 -22.29 14.69
C VAL A 164 -15.74 -23.70 14.13
N PHE A 165 -14.59 -24.19 13.67
CA PHE A 165 -14.46 -25.55 13.12
C PHE A 165 -14.57 -26.65 14.18
N THR A 166 -14.07 -26.41 15.40
CA THR A 166 -14.08 -27.39 16.50
C THR A 166 -15.34 -27.30 17.36
N ARG A 167 -16.38 -26.58 16.91
CA ARG A 167 -17.63 -26.44 17.66
C ARG A 167 -18.36 -27.80 17.59
N LYS A 168 -18.48 -28.48 18.73
CA LYS A 168 -19.11 -29.83 18.83
C LYS A 168 -20.57 -29.88 18.39
N THR A 169 -21.24 -28.72 18.33
CA THR A 169 -22.60 -28.57 17.79
C THR A 169 -22.54 -27.79 16.50
N THR A 170 -22.61 -28.53 15.40
CA THR A 170 -23.05 -28.02 14.09
C THR A 170 -24.58 -28.16 14.09
N PRO A 171 -25.37 -27.14 13.67
CA PRO A 171 -26.75 -27.42 13.26
C PRO A 171 -26.77 -28.39 12.08
#